data_AF-A0A0F4IZC0-F1
#
_entry.id   AF-A0A0F4IZC0-F1
#
_cell.length_a   1.000
_cell.length_b   1.000
_cell.length_c   1.000
_cell.angle_alpha   90.00
_cell.angle_beta   90.00
_cell.angle_gamma   90.00
#
_symmetry.space_group_name_H-M   'P 1'
#
loop_
_entity.id
_entity.type
_entity.pdbx_description
1 polymer ?
#
loop_
_entity_poly.entity_id
_entity_poly.type
_entity_poly.pdbx_seq_one_letter_code
_entity_poly.pdbx_strand_id
1 'polypeptide(L)'
;MLILRNTSGELEQPIRTDRGDSEAGRAMIERARALVGHRVRVYRLNERMASNAKLEVRIVVHLADYGLDTDPIHENSAKQNVLAAAEGDTAVAQHAWAEAGLPESGSVTVRQLADALARLPHANG
;
A
#
# COMPACT_ATOMS: atom_id res chain seq x y z
N MET A 1 3.67 -7.65 -2.10
CA MET A 1 3.45 -6.43 -2.91
C MET A 1 3.57 -5.21 -2.01
N LEU A 2 4.04 -4.10 -2.58
CA LEU A 2 4.12 -2.81 -1.92
C LEU A 2 2.97 -1.92 -2.39
N ILE A 3 2.16 -1.45 -1.45
CA ILE A 3 1.09 -0.48 -1.68
C ILE A 3 1.59 0.85 -1.12
N LEU A 4 1.49 1.91 -1.91
CA LEU A 4 1.99 3.24 -1.56
C LEU A 4 0.85 4.23 -1.62
N ARG A 5 0.90 5.25 -0.78
CA ARG A 5 0.06 6.44 -0.90
C ARG A 5 0.92 7.58 -1.43
N ASN A 6 0.47 8.28 -2.47
CA ASN A 6 1.17 9.46 -2.96
C ASN A 6 0.87 10.70 -2.10
N THR A 7 1.54 11.82 -2.40
CA THR A 7 1.38 13.08 -1.66
C THR A 7 -0.01 13.69 -1.79
N SER A 8 -0.79 13.30 -2.80
CA SER A 8 -2.20 13.70 -2.96
C SER A 8 -3.14 12.85 -2.10
N GLY A 9 -2.63 11.81 -1.43
CA GLY A 9 -3.41 10.93 -0.57
C GLY A 9 -4.02 9.72 -1.27
N GLU A 10 -3.75 9.51 -2.56
CA GLU A 10 -4.28 8.40 -3.35
C GLU A 10 -3.37 7.17 -3.28
N LEU A 11 -3.97 5.97 -3.34
CA LEU A 11 -3.21 4.73 -3.49
C LEU A 11 -2.61 4.62 -4.90
N GLU A 12 -1.31 4.40 -4.96
CA GLU A 12 -0.59 4.07 -6.18
C GLU A 12 -0.88 2.64 -6.63
N GLN A 13 -0.72 2.39 -7.93
CA GLN A 13 -0.76 1.02 -8.43
C GLN A 13 0.28 0.17 -7.72
N PRO A 14 -0.11 -1.01 -7.20
CA PRO A 14 0.80 -1.83 -6.42
C PRO A 14 2.09 -2.18 -7.17
N ILE A 15 3.21 -2.13 -6.46
CA ILE A 15 4.54 -2.45 -7.01
C ILE A 15 4.97 -3.81 -6.47
N ARG A 16 5.56 -4.64 -7.32
CA ARG A 16 6.13 -5.91 -6.87
C ARG A 16 7.43 -5.63 -6.12
N THR A 17 7.54 -6.14 -4.90
CA THR A 17 8.84 -6.43 -4.29
C THR A 17 9.28 -7.74 -4.95
N ASP A 18 10.43 -7.77 -5.64
CA ASP A 18 10.85 -8.92 -6.45
C ASP A 18 10.85 -10.26 -5.66
N ARG A 19 10.85 -11.36 -6.40
CA ARG A 19 10.65 -12.74 -5.93
C ARG A 19 11.35 -13.02 -4.59
N GLY A 20 10.55 -13.38 -3.58
CA GLY A 20 11.05 -13.80 -2.26
C GLY A 20 11.83 -15.12 -2.26
N ASP A 21 12.13 -15.68 -3.44
CA ASP A 21 12.98 -16.85 -3.65
C ASP A 21 14.47 -16.51 -3.54
N SER A 22 14.85 -15.23 -3.68
CA SER A 22 16.21 -14.73 -3.44
C SER A 22 16.38 -14.10 -2.06
N GLU A 23 17.59 -14.17 -1.51
CA GLU A 23 17.93 -13.50 -0.24
C GLU A 23 17.70 -11.99 -0.30
N ALA A 24 18.07 -11.36 -1.43
CA ALA A 24 17.84 -9.94 -1.67
C ALA A 24 16.34 -9.58 -1.69
N GLY A 25 15.49 -10.43 -2.29
CA GLY A 25 14.04 -10.25 -2.31
C GLY A 25 13.43 -10.34 -0.91
N ARG A 26 13.86 -11.31 -0.10
CA ARG A 26 13.42 -11.42 1.31
C ARG A 26 13.81 -10.19 2.13
N ALA A 27 15.06 -9.73 2.01
CA ALA A 27 15.53 -8.52 2.69
C ALA A 27 14.73 -7.27 2.27
N MET A 28 14.34 -7.16 1.00
CA MET A 28 13.48 -6.07 0.52
C MET A 28 12.07 -6.14 1.13
N ILE A 29 11.49 -7.33 1.24
CA ILE A 29 10.17 -7.52 1.88
C ILE A 29 10.22 -7.11 3.35
N GLU A 30 11.25 -7.55 4.09
CA GLU A 30 11.43 -7.17 5.50
C GLU A 30 11.62 -5.67 5.66
N ARG A 31 12.47 -5.05 4.81
CA ARG A 31 12.65 -3.60 4.78
C ARG A 31 11.35 -2.87 4.48
N ALA A 32 10.56 -3.33 3.52
CA ALA A 32 9.27 -2.73 3.20
C ALA A 32 8.28 -2.80 4.37
N ARG A 33 8.24 -3.94 5.09
CA ARG A 33 7.41 -4.10 6.29
C ARG A 33 7.81 -3.14 7.41
N ALA A 34 9.12 -2.94 7.61
CA ALA A 34 9.63 -2.01 8.61
C ALA A 34 9.31 -0.53 8.31
N LEU A 35 8.98 -0.19 7.05
CA LEU A 35 8.70 1.17 6.60
C LEU A 35 7.19 1.48 6.50
N VAL A 36 6.32 0.62 7.01
CA VAL A 36 4.89 0.94 7.10
C VAL A 36 4.70 2.15 8.00
N GLY A 37 4.02 3.17 7.48
CA GLY A 37 3.85 4.46 8.18
C GLY A 37 4.99 5.45 7.98
N HIS A 38 6.01 5.12 7.17
CA HIS A 38 7.09 6.04 6.81
C HIS A 38 6.85 6.66 5.43
N ARG A 39 7.41 7.87 5.24
CA ARG A 39 7.58 8.49 3.94
C ARG A 39 8.79 7.88 3.26
N VAL A 40 8.62 7.41 2.03
CA VAL A 40 9.68 6.70 1.31
C VAL A 40 9.89 7.23 -0.11
N ARG A 41 11.14 7.23 -0.57
CA ARG A 41 11.43 7.24 -2.02
C ARG A 41 11.46 5.81 -2.51
N VAL A 42 10.67 5.55 -3.56
CA VAL A 42 10.68 4.24 -4.21
C VAL A 42 11.42 4.34 -5.53
N TYR A 43 12.50 3.58 -5.64
CA TYR A 43 13.21 3.37 -6.88
C TYR A 43 12.71 2.06 -7.48
N ARG A 44 12.23 2.14 -8.71
CA ARG A 44 11.63 1.01 -9.42
C ARG A 44 12.26 0.79 -10.78
N LEU A 45 12.26 -0.46 -11.21
CA LEU A 45 12.56 -0.89 -12.57
C LEU A 45 11.25 -1.33 -13.23
N ASN A 46 11.04 -0.95 -14.49
CA ASN A 46 10.01 -1.56 -15.33
C ASN A 46 10.68 -2.70 -16.11
N GLU A 47 10.31 -3.94 -15.81
CA GLU A 47 10.80 -5.12 -16.52
C GLU A 47 9.74 -5.57 -17.53
N ARG A 48 10.14 -5.83 -18.78
CA ARG A 48 9.25 -6.42 -19.78
C ARG A 48 9.08 -7.90 -19.50
N MET A 49 7.85 -8.39 -19.52
CA MET A 49 7.60 -9.81 -19.32
C MET A 49 8.14 -10.62 -20.50
N ALA A 50 8.90 -11.68 -20.22
CA ALA A 50 9.41 -12.58 -21.24
C ALA A 50 8.28 -13.23 -22.07
N SER A 51 7.12 -13.45 -21.47
CA SER A 51 5.93 -13.99 -22.14
C SER A 51 5.23 -12.99 -23.07
N ASN A 52 5.40 -11.68 -22.88
CA ASN A 52 4.82 -10.64 -23.71
C ASN A 52 5.56 -9.31 -23.54
N ALA A 53 6.32 -8.91 -24.56
CA ALA A 53 7.12 -7.68 -24.54
C ALA A 53 6.31 -6.37 -24.45
N LYS A 54 4.98 -6.42 -24.66
CA LYS A 54 4.07 -5.28 -24.45
C LYS A 54 3.61 -5.13 -23.00
N LEU A 55 3.86 -6.14 -22.16
CA LEU A 55 3.53 -6.11 -20.73
C LEU A 55 4.78 -5.74 -19.92
N GLU A 56 4.66 -4.74 -19.08
CA GLU A 56 5.71 -4.31 -18.15
C GLU A 56 5.25 -4.55 -16.71
N VAL A 57 6.15 -5.09 -15.89
CA VAL A 57 5.96 -5.24 -14.45
C VAL A 57 6.87 -4.24 -13.73
N ARG A 58 6.32 -3.60 -12.69
CA ARG A 58 7.07 -2.66 -11.86
C ARG A 58 7.66 -3.39 -10.67
N ILE A 59 8.97 -3.29 -10.52
CA ILE A 59 9.74 -3.98 -9.48
C ILE A 59 10.46 -2.94 -8.62
N VAL A 60 10.30 -3.03 -7.29
CA VAL A 60 11.05 -2.21 -6.33
C VAL A 60 12.49 -2.70 -6.27
N VAL A 61 13.44 -1.81 -6.52
CA VAL A 61 14.89 -2.10 -6.42
C VAL A 61 15.56 -1.39 -5.26
N HIS A 62 14.98 -0.29 -4.77
CA HIS A 62 15.48 0.41 -3.59
C HIS A 62 14.38 1.23 -2.89
N LEU A 63 14.48 1.30 -1.56
CA LEU A 63 13.62 2.10 -0.68
C LEU A 63 14.49 3.01 0.18
N ALA A 64 14.36 4.32 -0.03
CA ALA A 64 14.97 5.33 0.84
C ALA A 64 13.93 5.82 1.85
N ASP A 65 14.25 5.73 3.14
CA ASP A 65 13.40 6.18 4.24
C ASP A 65 13.61 7.67 4.50
N TYR A 66 12.52 8.43 4.62
CA TYR A 66 12.52 9.84 4.99
C TYR A 66 11.87 10.10 6.36
N GLY A 67 11.64 9.05 7.15
CA GLY A 67 11.07 9.10 8.48
C GLY A 67 9.55 8.92 8.49
N LEU A 68 8.96 9.06 9.69
CA LEU A 68 7.53 8.88 9.91
C LEU A 68 6.71 9.84 9.07
N ASP A 69 5.64 9.31 8.48
CA ASP A 69 4.64 10.12 7.80
C ASP A 69 3.59 10.58 8.81
N THR A 70 3.75 11.82 9.27
CA THR A 70 2.87 12.44 10.28
C THR A 70 1.71 13.22 9.66
N ASP A 71 1.62 13.26 8.33
CA ASP A 71 0.61 14.06 7.65
C ASP A 71 -0.79 13.47 7.88
N PRO A 72 -1.76 14.28 8.36
CA PRO A 72 -3.12 13.81 8.53
C PRO A 72 -3.75 13.50 7.18
N ILE A 73 -4.41 12.34 7.08
CA ILE A 73 -5.16 11.95 5.90
C ILE A 73 -6.60 12.42 6.09
N HIS A 74 -7.11 13.20 5.13
CA HIS A 74 -8.50 13.62 5.14
C HIS A 74 -9.44 12.41 5.06
N GLU A 75 -10.54 12.46 5.81
CA GLU A 75 -11.54 11.40 5.92
C GLU A 75 -11.98 10.83 4.56
N ASN A 76 -12.34 11.71 3.62
CA ASN A 76 -12.81 11.31 2.30
C ASN A 76 -11.75 10.50 1.54
N SER A 77 -10.49 10.94 1.55
CA SER A 77 -9.39 10.22 0.89
C SER A 77 -9.14 8.87 1.56
N ALA A 78 -9.20 8.81 2.89
CA ALA A 78 -9.06 7.55 3.63
C ALA A 78 -10.18 6.56 3.29
N LYS A 79 -11.45 7.00 3.30
CA LYS A 79 -12.60 6.16 2.95
C LYS A 79 -12.52 5.68 1.49
N GLN A 80 -12.13 6.54 0.56
CA GLN A 80 -11.93 6.18 -0.84
C GLN A 80 -10.82 5.13 -1.00
N ASN A 81 -9.71 5.25 -0.27
CA ASN A 81 -8.63 4.26 -0.30
C ASN A 81 -9.09 2.89 0.22
N VAL A 82 -9.83 2.84 1.33
CA VAL A 82 -10.38 1.59 1.87
C VAL A 82 -11.39 0.97 0.91
N LEU A 83 -12.28 1.78 0.32
CA LEU A 83 -13.26 1.32 -0.67
C LEU A 83 -12.60 0.78 -1.94
N ALA A 84 -11.60 1.49 -2.47
CA ALA A 84 -10.85 1.06 -3.65
C ALA A 84 -10.12 -0.27 -3.40
N ALA A 85 -9.53 -0.43 -2.22
CA ALA A 85 -8.87 -1.68 -1.82
C ALA A 85 -9.87 -2.84 -1.58
N ALA A 86 -11.12 -2.53 -1.24
CA ALA A 86 -12.24 -3.47 -1.18
C ALA A 86 -12.89 -3.73 -2.55
N GLU A 87 -12.26 -3.30 -3.65
CA GLU A 87 -12.79 -3.44 -5.02
C GLU A 87 -14.19 -2.81 -5.22
N GLY A 88 -14.52 -1.79 -4.42
CA GLY A 88 -15.82 -1.13 -4.43
C GLY A 88 -16.87 -1.79 -3.53
N ASP A 89 -16.56 -2.88 -2.83
CA ASP A 89 -17.46 -3.48 -1.85
C ASP A 89 -17.57 -2.59 -0.61
N THR A 90 -18.71 -1.90 -0.51
CA THR A 90 -18.98 -0.96 0.57
C THR A 90 -19.16 -1.65 1.91
N ALA A 91 -19.71 -2.87 1.95
CA ALA A 91 -19.94 -3.59 3.20
C ALA A 91 -18.61 -4.07 3.79
N VAL A 92 -17.74 -4.61 2.94
CA VAL A 92 -16.38 -5.02 3.33
C VAL A 92 -15.55 -3.81 3.78
N ALA A 93 -15.61 -2.70 3.04
CA ALA A 93 -14.92 -1.47 3.41
C ALA A 93 -15.38 -0.90 4.77
N GLN A 94 -16.68 -0.85 5.01
CA GLN A 94 -17.25 -0.38 6.29
C GLN A 94 -16.87 -1.29 7.46
N HIS A 95 -16.90 -2.60 7.26
CA HIS A 95 -16.50 -3.56 8.27
C HIS A 95 -15.03 -3.37 8.68
N ALA A 96 -14.12 -3.31 7.69
CA ALA A 96 -12.70 -3.09 7.94
C ALA A 96 -12.41 -1.74 8.63
N TRP A 97 -13.15 -0.68 8.25
CA TRP A 97 -13.07 0.64 8.89
C TRP A 97 -13.44 0.58 10.38
N ALA A 98 -14.58 -0.06 10.69
CA ALA A 98 -15.08 -0.20 12.04
C ALA A 98 -14.16 -1.08 12.90
N GLU A 99 -13.69 -2.21 12.38
CA GLU A 99 -12.78 -3.11 13.10
C GLU A 99 -11.40 -2.49 13.39
N ALA A 100 -10.95 -1.53 12.58
CA ALA A 100 -9.75 -0.76 12.87
C ALA A 100 -10.00 0.42 13.82
N GLY A 101 -11.25 0.64 14.25
CA GLY A 101 -11.62 1.70 15.20
C GLY A 101 -11.41 3.10 14.65
N LEU A 102 -11.56 3.30 13.32
CA LEU A 102 -11.41 4.61 12.72
C LEU A 102 -12.62 5.49 13.05
N PRO A 103 -12.40 6.81 13.23
CA PRO A 103 -13.49 7.72 13.56
C PRO A 103 -14.52 7.77 12.42
N GLU A 104 -15.78 8.05 12.75
CA GLU A 104 -16.83 8.25 11.74
C GLU A 104 -16.54 9.49 10.87
N SER A 105 -15.95 10.52 11.48
CA SER A 105 -15.55 11.76 10.84
C SER A 105 -14.20 12.31 11.32
N GLY A 106 -13.56 13.12 10.47
CA GLY A 106 -12.28 13.76 10.77
C GLY A 106 -11.06 13.05 10.17
N SER A 107 -9.90 13.66 10.32
CA SER A 107 -8.66 13.11 9.75
C SER A 107 -8.19 11.85 10.48
N VAL A 108 -7.51 10.99 9.74
CA VAL A 108 -6.88 9.77 10.27
C VAL A 108 -5.39 9.78 10.01
N THR A 109 -4.65 9.09 10.86
CA THR A 109 -3.21 8.89 10.68
C THR A 109 -2.93 7.81 9.63
N VAL A 110 -1.72 7.81 9.08
CA VAL A 110 -1.26 6.76 8.16
C VAL A 110 -1.38 5.37 8.77
N ARG A 111 -1.04 5.24 10.06
CA ARG A 111 -1.12 3.96 10.78
C ARG A 111 -2.57 3.46 10.87
N GLN A 112 -3.51 4.33 11.22
CA GLN A 112 -4.93 3.97 11.26
C GLN A 112 -5.44 3.51 9.90
N LEU A 113 -5.08 4.21 8.82
CA LEU A 113 -5.45 3.79 7.47
C LEU A 113 -4.82 2.43 7.11
N ALA A 114 -3.53 2.23 7.41
CA ALA A 114 -2.85 0.95 7.16
C ALA A 114 -3.50 -0.21 7.92
N ASP A 115 -3.91 0.01 9.17
CA ASP A 115 -4.62 -0.96 9.99
C ASP A 115 -5.99 -1.33 9.39
N ALA A 116 -6.74 -0.38 8.85
CA ALA A 116 -8.00 -0.66 8.13
C ALA A 116 -7.75 -1.51 6.88
N LEU A 117 -6.76 -1.13 6.07
CA LEU A 117 -6.42 -1.87 4.85
C LEU A 117 -5.97 -3.31 5.13
N ALA A 118 -5.26 -3.53 6.24
CA ALA A 118 -4.81 -4.87 6.65
C ALA A 118 -5.95 -5.81 7.08
N ARG A 119 -7.14 -5.27 7.38
CA ARG A 119 -8.34 -6.05 7.75
C ARG A 119 -9.21 -6.40 6.56
N LEU A 120 -8.94 -5.82 5.40
CA LEU A 120 -9.64 -6.22 4.19
C LEU A 120 -9.30 -7.68 3.86
N PRO A 121 -10.29 -8.49 3.47
CA PRO A 121 -10.03 -9.83 3.00
C PRO A 121 -9.08 -9.73 1.81
N HIS A 122 -7.95 -10.41 1.89
CA HIS A 122 -7.07 -10.53 0.73
C HIS A 122 -7.88 -11.21 -0.38
N ALA A 123 -8.07 -10.52 -1.50
CA ALA A 123 -8.55 -11.16 -2.72
C ALA A 123 -7.57 -12.30 -3.04
N ASN A 124 -7.99 -13.53 -2.73
CA ASN A 124 -7.33 -14.72 -3.23
C ASN A 124 -7.56 -14.72 -4.75
N GLY A 125 -6.64 -14.09 -5.47
CA GLY A 125 -6.50 -14.26 -6.91
C GLY A 125 -5.77 -15.55 -7.23
#